data_AF-A0A367J6A1-F1
#
_entry.id   AF-A0A367J6A1-F1
#
_cell.length_a   1.000
_cell.length_b   1.000
_cell.length_c   1.000
_cell.angle_alpha   90.00
_cell.angle_beta   90.00
_cell.angle_gamma   90.00
#
_symmetry.space_group_name_H-M   'P 1'
#
loop_
_entity.id
_entity.type
_entity.pdbx_description
1 polymer ?
#
loop_
_entity_poly.entity_id
_entity_poly.type
_entity_poly.pdbx_seq_one_letter_code
_entity_poly.pdbx_strand_id
1 'polypeptide(L)'
;MHGFPDGQYFFIKSQANGQVMDVYMGETTDDSNIIIWPQKAGDDNDNQLWRAEDGFLINKRSGLVMDVRGGDLKSDTAIVQYSRKMTMSHNQRFGYRDGFVYCLADPRLVMDIRGGGNKEGTRIILYKRKDSDNHNQKWTIVPVGEPQHGDGQVPYYPPPDYPQQQQQQQGYPQYPQQQQSPGYPQYPQQQQGQNYPYYPPPSGQSYGYGQPDNQYGGSPYPSYEDASRAHNEVYNEGRKAHLSHQLIAGAAAFEAVKAYARHQARQGEPMSHAFIKQSVAALAAAEVVKLAEEHNWSGDQKEKATREAQEAAEKYASREFQF
;
A
#
# COMPACT_ATOMS: atom_id res chain seq x y z
N MET A 1 -9.19 -1.68 13.57
CA MET A 1 -7.98 -2.47 13.91
C MET A 1 -8.30 -3.95 13.79
N HIS A 2 -7.50 -4.73 13.08
CA HIS A 2 -7.77 -6.15 12.78
C HIS A 2 -7.45 -7.08 13.96
N GLY A 3 -7.81 -6.68 15.19
CA GLY A 3 -7.60 -7.44 16.42
C GLY A 3 -6.22 -7.30 17.07
N PHE A 4 -5.31 -6.52 16.50
CA PHE A 4 -4.03 -6.14 17.11
C PHE A 4 -4.15 -4.84 17.93
N PRO A 5 -3.27 -4.63 18.93
CA PRO A 5 -3.11 -3.35 19.62
C PRO A 5 -2.80 -2.22 18.65
N ASP A 6 -3.35 -1.03 18.90
CA ASP A 6 -3.10 0.16 18.11
C ASP A 6 -2.14 1.11 18.80
N GLY A 7 -1.32 1.81 18.01
CA GLY A 7 -0.32 2.75 18.53
C GLY A 7 0.75 2.09 19.42
N GLN A 8 0.93 0.77 19.39
CA GLN A 8 1.85 0.04 20.26
C GLN A 8 2.69 -0.97 19.48
N TYR A 9 3.90 -1.20 19.99
CA TYR A 9 4.65 -2.41 19.65
C TYR A 9 4.19 -3.58 20.52
N PHE A 10 4.31 -4.79 20.00
CA PHE A 10 3.97 -6.02 20.70
C PHE A 10 4.85 -7.18 20.27
N PHE A 11 4.98 -8.16 21.15
CA PHE A 11 5.46 -9.49 20.80
C PHE A 11 4.30 -10.36 20.29
N ILE A 12 4.59 -11.21 19.31
CA ILE A 12 3.68 -12.28 18.88
C ILE A 12 4.22 -13.58 19.49
N LYS A 13 3.66 -13.99 20.63
CA LYS A 13 4.19 -15.08 21.47
C LYS A 13 3.45 -16.39 21.22
N SER A 14 4.18 -17.45 20.91
CA SER A 14 3.66 -18.80 20.75
C SER A 14 3.03 -19.31 22.04
N GLN A 15 1.77 -19.78 21.96
CA GLN A 15 1.12 -20.46 23.09
C GLN A 15 1.67 -21.88 23.30
N ALA A 16 2.34 -22.47 22.31
CA ALA A 16 2.88 -23.83 22.40
C ALA A 16 4.18 -23.91 23.21
N ASN A 17 5.03 -22.89 23.12
CA ASN A 17 6.39 -22.94 23.70
C ASN A 17 6.90 -21.62 24.30
N GLY A 18 6.10 -20.54 24.25
CA GLY A 18 6.47 -19.25 24.82
C GLY A 18 7.53 -18.46 24.05
N GLN A 19 8.04 -18.97 22.92
CA GLN A 19 8.94 -18.22 22.03
C GLN A 19 8.16 -17.18 21.22
N VAL A 20 8.85 -16.18 20.67
CA VAL A 20 8.24 -15.06 19.93
C VAL A 20 8.64 -15.09 18.46
N MET A 21 7.83 -14.49 17.60
CA MET A 21 8.20 -14.27 16.20
C MET A 21 9.37 -13.30 16.10
N ASP A 22 10.44 -13.76 15.47
CA ASP A 22 11.74 -13.10 15.37
C ASP A 22 12.17 -13.06 13.90
N VAL A 23 12.67 -11.90 13.45
CA VAL A 23 13.37 -11.80 12.17
C VAL A 23 14.76 -12.41 12.34
N TYR A 24 15.03 -13.52 11.67
CA TYR A 24 16.29 -14.29 11.79
C TYR A 24 17.50 -13.36 11.70
N MET A 25 18.42 -13.47 12.67
CA MET A 25 19.64 -12.66 12.80
C MET A 25 19.41 -11.14 12.91
N GLY A 26 18.17 -10.68 13.07
CA GLY A 26 17.82 -9.26 13.05
C GLY A 26 18.12 -8.60 11.71
N GLU A 27 18.06 -9.37 10.61
CA GLU A 27 18.27 -8.86 9.26
C GLU A 27 17.29 -7.72 8.93
N THR A 28 17.73 -6.78 8.11
CA THR A 28 16.92 -5.64 7.66
C THR A 28 16.65 -5.68 6.15
N THR A 29 16.86 -6.84 5.54
CA THR A 29 16.68 -7.07 4.11
C THR A 29 15.38 -7.81 3.83
N ASP A 30 14.86 -7.57 2.62
CA ASP A 30 13.74 -8.33 2.06
C ASP A 30 14.05 -9.82 2.02
N ASP A 31 12.99 -10.63 2.09
CA ASP A 31 13.04 -12.09 1.99
C ASP A 31 13.73 -12.79 3.18
N SER A 32 14.05 -12.02 4.23
CA SER A 32 14.56 -12.53 5.51
C SER A 32 13.49 -13.34 6.25
N ASN A 33 13.86 -14.53 6.72
CA ASN A 33 12.92 -15.49 7.30
C ASN A 33 12.40 -15.04 8.67
N ILE A 34 11.13 -15.32 8.92
CA ILE A 34 10.55 -15.24 10.27
C ILE A 34 10.61 -16.61 10.94
N ILE A 35 11.10 -16.63 12.17
CA ILE A 35 11.30 -17.83 12.98
C ILE A 35 10.67 -17.66 14.37
N ILE A 36 10.61 -18.74 15.14
CA ILE A 36 10.49 -18.63 16.60
C ILE A 36 11.88 -18.47 17.23
N TRP A 37 11.98 -17.59 18.23
CA TRP A 37 13.18 -17.43 19.05
C TRP A 37 12.80 -17.10 20.51
N PRO A 38 13.63 -17.44 21.52
CA PRO A 38 13.43 -16.95 22.88
C PRO A 38 13.27 -15.44 22.92
N GLN A 39 12.34 -14.96 23.74
CA GLN A 39 12.09 -13.53 23.88
C GLN A 39 13.33 -12.84 24.47
N LYS A 40 13.88 -11.89 23.72
CA LYS A 40 15.02 -11.07 24.13
C LYS A 40 14.55 -9.92 25.03
N ALA A 41 15.46 -9.42 25.87
CA ALA A 41 15.23 -8.30 26.75
C ALA A 41 16.12 -7.11 26.36
N GLY A 42 15.75 -5.91 26.83
CA GLY A 42 16.49 -4.68 26.53
C GLY A 42 16.50 -4.33 25.04
N ASP A 43 17.56 -3.69 24.58
CA ASP A 43 17.64 -3.10 23.24
C ASP A 43 17.86 -4.13 22.10
N ASP A 44 18.11 -5.40 22.42
CA ASP A 44 18.29 -6.46 21.40
C ASP A 44 16.96 -7.03 20.88
N ASN A 45 15.81 -6.62 21.44
CA ASN A 45 14.51 -7.20 21.12
C ASN A 45 13.78 -6.55 19.94
N ASP A 46 14.34 -5.51 19.32
CA ASP A 46 13.67 -4.77 18.23
C ASP A 46 13.33 -5.65 17.02
N ASN A 47 14.10 -6.71 16.76
CA ASN A 47 13.79 -7.67 15.69
C ASN A 47 12.64 -8.63 16.03
N GLN A 48 12.10 -8.56 17.25
CA GLN A 48 10.97 -9.36 17.76
C GLN A 48 9.71 -8.52 18.03
N LEU A 49 9.82 -7.20 17.88
CA LEU A 49 8.74 -6.26 18.11
C LEU A 49 8.04 -5.90 16.81
N TRP A 50 6.71 -5.96 16.84
CA TRP A 50 5.84 -5.70 15.72
C TRP A 50 4.82 -4.62 16.08
N ARG A 51 4.48 -3.76 15.14
CA ARG A 51 3.30 -2.87 15.24
C ARG A 51 2.33 -3.19 14.11
N ALA A 52 1.04 -2.98 14.36
CA ALA A 52 0.01 -3.18 13.35
C ALA A 52 -0.46 -1.85 12.77
N GLU A 53 -0.54 -1.75 11.45
CA GLU A 53 -1.07 -0.57 10.74
C GLU A 53 -1.82 -1.05 9.49
N ASP A 54 -3.13 -0.81 9.42
CA ASP A 54 -3.96 -1.21 8.25
C ASP A 54 -3.78 -2.67 7.79
N GLY A 55 -3.57 -3.57 8.75
CA GLY A 55 -3.35 -5.00 8.50
C GLY A 55 -1.91 -5.36 8.11
N PHE A 56 -1.01 -4.39 7.95
CA PHE A 56 0.43 -4.68 7.92
C PHE A 56 0.93 -4.94 9.34
N LEU A 57 1.84 -5.92 9.47
CA LEU A 57 2.63 -6.12 10.68
C LEU A 57 4.05 -5.65 10.38
N ILE A 58 4.44 -4.53 10.97
CA ILE A 58 5.69 -3.83 10.70
C ILE A 58 6.70 -4.16 11.79
N ASN A 59 7.87 -4.65 11.43
CA ASN A 59 8.95 -4.92 12.37
C ASN A 59 9.59 -3.61 12.86
N LYS A 60 9.88 -3.51 14.17
CA LYS A 60 10.49 -2.30 14.75
C LYS A 60 11.90 -2.04 14.22
N ARG A 61 12.74 -3.08 14.10
CA ARG A 61 14.15 -2.95 13.69
C ARG A 61 14.29 -2.57 12.22
N SER A 62 13.56 -3.25 11.33
CA SER A 62 13.75 -3.10 9.88
C SER A 62 12.78 -2.12 9.23
N GLY A 63 11.61 -1.88 9.83
CA GLY A 63 10.50 -1.16 9.18
C GLY A 63 9.82 -1.94 8.06
N LEU A 64 10.28 -3.15 7.75
CA LEU A 64 9.68 -4.04 6.76
C LEU A 64 8.43 -4.72 7.33
N VAL A 65 7.58 -5.22 6.43
CA VAL A 65 6.33 -5.87 6.80
C VAL A 65 6.41 -7.38 6.69
N MET A 66 5.64 -8.06 7.53
CA MET A 66 5.38 -9.48 7.39
C MET A 66 4.80 -9.80 6.01
N ASP A 67 5.29 -10.85 5.35
CA ASP A 67 4.96 -11.21 3.97
C ASP A 67 4.90 -12.74 3.80
N VAL A 68 3.90 -13.21 3.06
CA VAL A 68 3.86 -14.58 2.54
C VAL A 68 4.72 -14.67 1.28
N ARG A 69 5.85 -15.38 1.40
CA ARG A 69 6.89 -15.46 0.36
C ARG A 69 6.33 -15.86 -1.00
N GLY A 70 6.67 -15.11 -2.04
CA GLY A 70 6.25 -15.37 -3.42
C GLY A 70 4.83 -14.88 -3.75
N GLY A 71 4.08 -14.32 -2.79
CA GLY A 71 2.78 -13.68 -3.04
C GLY A 71 1.58 -14.62 -3.09
N ASP A 72 1.77 -15.86 -3.53
CA ASP A 72 0.71 -16.86 -3.57
C ASP A 72 0.29 -17.30 -2.15
N LEU A 73 -0.99 -17.14 -1.82
CA LEU A 73 -1.57 -17.59 -0.57
C LEU A 73 -1.79 -19.12 -0.57
N LYS A 74 -0.70 -19.86 -0.42
CA LYS A 74 -0.67 -21.33 -0.37
C LYS A 74 -0.25 -21.82 1.01
N SER A 75 -0.76 -22.99 1.39
CA SER A 75 -0.35 -23.66 2.63
C SER A 75 1.08 -24.21 2.50
N ASP A 76 1.82 -24.26 3.62
CA ASP A 76 3.25 -24.59 3.70
C ASP A 76 4.17 -23.58 2.98
N THR A 77 3.72 -22.33 2.81
CA THR A 77 4.54 -21.24 2.27
C THR A 77 5.26 -20.51 3.40
N ALA A 78 6.53 -20.18 3.21
CA ALA A 78 7.32 -19.48 4.24
C ALA A 78 6.78 -18.07 4.51
N ILE A 79 6.86 -17.65 5.78
CA ILE A 79 6.69 -16.26 6.18
C ILE A 79 8.06 -15.59 6.23
N VAL A 80 8.16 -14.42 5.61
CA VAL A 80 9.35 -13.57 5.55
C VAL A 80 8.97 -12.14 5.95
N GLN A 81 9.97 -11.26 6.08
CA GLN A 81 9.72 -9.82 5.96
C GLN A 81 10.01 -9.35 4.53
N TYR A 82 9.32 -8.30 4.10
CA TYR A 82 9.52 -7.68 2.81
C TYR A 82 9.12 -6.21 2.83
N SER A 83 9.59 -5.45 1.84
CA SER A 83 9.16 -4.09 1.56
C SER A 83 7.63 -4.02 1.44
N ARG A 84 7.04 -3.00 2.09
CA ARG A 84 5.59 -2.76 2.11
C ARG A 84 5.07 -2.52 0.70
N LYS A 85 4.21 -3.42 0.21
CA LYS A 85 3.51 -3.27 -1.07
C LYS A 85 2.42 -2.22 -0.92
N MET A 86 2.41 -1.25 -1.81
CA MET A 86 1.40 -0.20 -1.81
C MET A 86 0.05 -0.68 -2.37
N THR A 87 0.08 -1.64 -3.29
CA THR A 87 -1.07 -2.22 -3.98
C THR A 87 -0.88 -3.74 -4.06
N MET A 88 -1.95 -4.48 -4.36
CA MET A 88 -1.92 -5.96 -4.44
C MET A 88 -1.25 -6.62 -3.22
N SER A 89 -1.41 -6.01 -2.05
CA SER A 89 -0.72 -6.35 -0.80
C SER A 89 -1.43 -7.45 0.01
N HIS A 90 -2.29 -8.25 -0.63
CA HIS A 90 -3.07 -9.28 0.05
C HIS A 90 -2.19 -10.29 0.82
N ASN A 91 -0.98 -10.56 0.33
CA ASN A 91 0.00 -11.42 0.97
C ASN A 91 0.78 -10.78 2.15
N GLN A 92 0.50 -9.50 2.44
CA GLN A 92 1.09 -8.72 3.54
C GLN A 92 0.05 -8.20 4.53
N ARG A 93 -1.17 -8.74 4.45
CA ARG A 93 -2.35 -8.31 5.22
C ARG A 93 -2.75 -9.38 6.20
N PHE A 94 -2.63 -9.09 7.49
CA PHE A 94 -2.92 -10.00 8.57
C PHE A 94 -3.88 -9.41 9.59
N GLY A 95 -4.69 -10.28 10.19
CA GLY A 95 -5.53 -9.99 11.35
C GLY A 95 -5.24 -10.97 12.48
N TYR A 96 -5.74 -10.66 13.67
CA TYR A 96 -5.66 -11.51 14.84
C TYR A 96 -7.06 -11.73 15.43
N ARG A 97 -7.42 -12.99 15.67
CA ARG A 97 -8.68 -13.37 16.34
C ARG A 97 -8.57 -14.77 16.91
N ASP A 98 -9.09 -14.99 18.11
CA ASP A 98 -9.14 -16.29 18.78
C ASP A 98 -7.78 -17.00 18.87
N GLY A 99 -6.70 -16.24 19.07
CA GLY A 99 -5.34 -16.76 19.12
C GLY A 99 -4.71 -17.02 17.74
N PHE A 100 -5.40 -16.83 16.63
CA PHE A 100 -4.83 -17.02 15.29
C PHE A 100 -4.41 -15.69 14.69
N VAL A 101 -3.19 -15.63 14.14
CA VAL A 101 -2.81 -14.61 13.18
C VAL A 101 -3.15 -15.16 11.79
N TYR A 102 -4.11 -14.54 11.11
CA TYR A 102 -4.70 -15.02 9.85
C TYR A 102 -4.47 -14.04 8.71
N CYS A 103 -4.39 -14.54 7.47
CA CYS A 103 -4.36 -13.68 6.29
C CYS A 103 -5.74 -13.04 6.07
N LEU A 104 -5.81 -11.72 5.88
CA LEU A 104 -7.10 -11.03 5.69
C LEU A 104 -7.81 -11.47 4.40
N ALA A 105 -7.05 -11.82 3.35
CA ALA A 105 -7.62 -12.26 2.07
C ALA A 105 -8.13 -13.70 2.10
N ASP A 106 -7.59 -14.57 2.97
CA ASP A 106 -8.14 -15.90 3.25
C ASP A 106 -7.95 -16.27 4.73
N PRO A 107 -8.96 -16.02 5.58
CA PRO A 107 -8.88 -16.30 7.02
C PRO A 107 -8.73 -17.78 7.40
N ARG A 108 -8.79 -18.69 6.42
CA ARG A 108 -8.49 -20.13 6.62
C ARG A 108 -6.99 -20.40 6.64
N LEU A 109 -6.17 -19.44 6.25
CA LEU A 109 -4.72 -19.52 6.28
C LEU A 109 -4.17 -18.70 7.45
N VAL A 110 -3.39 -19.36 8.31
CA VAL A 110 -2.88 -18.83 9.58
C VAL A 110 -1.38 -19.04 9.71
N MET A 111 -0.74 -18.25 10.56
CA MET A 111 0.66 -18.45 10.92
C MET A 111 0.82 -19.72 11.78
N ASP A 112 1.75 -20.57 11.37
CA ASP A 112 2.01 -21.89 11.93
C ASP A 112 3.51 -22.08 12.15
N ILE A 113 3.89 -22.61 13.31
CA ILE A 113 5.26 -23.06 13.56
C ILE A 113 5.47 -24.39 12.82
N ARG A 114 6.33 -24.38 11.80
CA ARG A 114 6.49 -25.51 10.87
C ARG A 114 6.73 -26.83 11.62
N GLY A 115 5.86 -27.81 11.36
CA GLY A 115 5.92 -29.14 11.97
C GLY A 115 5.71 -29.15 13.48
N GLY A 116 5.24 -28.06 14.09
CA GLY A 116 5.14 -27.92 15.54
C GLY A 116 6.48 -27.92 16.27
N GLY A 117 7.58 -27.58 15.56
CA GLY A 117 8.91 -27.58 16.15
C GLY A 117 9.03 -26.61 17.34
N ASN A 118 9.85 -26.97 18.32
CA ASN A 118 10.14 -26.15 19.49
C ASN A 118 11.60 -25.67 19.55
N LYS A 119 12.39 -26.01 18.54
CA LYS A 119 13.78 -25.57 18.43
C LYS A 119 13.81 -24.10 18.03
N GLU A 120 14.71 -23.35 18.66
CA GLU A 120 15.03 -21.99 18.28
C GLU A 120 15.40 -21.95 16.79
N GLY A 121 14.92 -20.95 16.06
CA GLY A 121 15.11 -20.88 14.61
C GLY A 121 14.16 -21.74 13.77
N THR A 122 13.19 -22.43 14.40
CA THR A 122 12.12 -23.09 13.63
C THR A 122 11.32 -22.04 12.86
N ARG A 123 11.14 -22.26 11.55
CA ARG A 123 10.47 -21.30 10.66
C ARG A 123 8.97 -21.19 10.93
N ILE A 124 8.46 -19.98 10.73
CA ILE A 124 7.02 -19.72 10.60
C ILE A 124 6.60 -19.90 9.14
N ILE A 125 5.46 -20.54 8.93
CA ILE A 125 4.84 -20.75 7.62
C ILE A 125 3.38 -20.28 7.65
N LEU A 126 2.84 -19.98 6.47
CA LEU A 126 1.41 -19.91 6.24
C LEU A 126 0.88 -21.34 6.13
N TYR A 127 -0.14 -21.67 6.90
CA TYR A 127 -0.73 -23.01 6.86
C TYR A 127 -2.25 -22.98 7.00
N LYS A 128 -2.90 -24.02 6.51
CA LYS A 128 -4.34 -24.20 6.73
C LYS A 128 -4.63 -24.29 8.24
N ARG A 129 -5.57 -23.47 8.70
CA ARG A 129 -6.06 -23.47 10.07
C ARG A 129 -6.58 -24.87 10.43
N LYS A 130 -6.13 -25.37 11.57
CA LYS A 130 -6.55 -26.65 12.14
C LYS A 130 -7.58 -26.43 13.25
N ASP A 131 -8.58 -27.30 13.32
CA ASP A 131 -9.63 -27.25 14.35
C ASP A 131 -9.21 -27.94 15.66
N SER A 132 -8.36 -28.97 15.57
CA SER A 132 -7.73 -29.66 16.70
C SER A 132 -6.19 -29.66 16.55
N ASP A 133 -5.47 -30.01 17.62
CA ASP A 133 -4.00 -30.12 17.63
C ASP A 133 -3.30 -28.89 17.01
N ASN A 134 -3.85 -27.71 17.29
CA ASN A 134 -3.51 -26.44 16.65
C ASN A 134 -2.69 -25.52 17.55
N HIS A 135 -2.12 -26.03 18.64
CA HIS A 135 -1.31 -25.24 19.56
C HIS A 135 -0.15 -24.51 18.85
N ASN A 136 0.42 -25.12 17.81
CA ASN A 136 1.48 -24.50 16.98
C ASN A 136 0.98 -23.38 16.05
N GLN A 137 -0.32 -23.10 16.02
CA GLN A 137 -0.98 -22.01 15.28
C GLN A 137 -1.56 -20.94 16.21
N LYS A 138 -1.32 -21.07 17.52
CA LYS A 138 -1.90 -20.22 18.55
C LYS A 138 -0.87 -19.25 19.10
N TRP A 139 -1.27 -17.99 19.15
CA TRP A 139 -0.44 -16.85 19.46
C TRP A 139 -1.12 -15.97 20.51
N THR A 140 -0.33 -15.43 21.41
CA THR A 140 -0.72 -14.39 22.35
C THR A 140 -0.02 -13.11 21.94
N ILE A 141 -0.79 -12.04 21.76
CA ILE A 141 -0.24 -10.71 21.50
C ILE A 141 0.09 -10.06 22.84
N VAL A 142 1.36 -9.72 23.06
CA VAL A 142 1.85 -9.13 24.31
C VAL A 142 2.32 -7.71 24.01
N PRO A 143 1.49 -6.69 24.28
CA PRO A 143 1.86 -5.31 24.03
C PRO A 143 3.01 -4.83 24.92
N VAL A 144 3.76 -3.85 24.41
CA VAL A 144 4.94 -3.27 25.07
C VAL A 144 4.80 -1.76 25.08
N GLY A 145 4.94 -1.18 26.28
CA GLY A 145 4.78 0.26 26.51
C GLY A 145 3.32 0.71 26.51
N GLU A 146 3.15 2.01 26.74
CA GLU A 146 1.85 2.68 26.64
C GLU A 146 1.47 2.87 25.16
N PRO A 147 0.16 2.96 24.85
CA PRO A 147 -0.25 3.28 23.50
C PRO A 147 0.21 4.69 23.17
N GLN A 148 1.06 4.77 22.16
CA GLN A 148 1.35 6.03 21.48
C GLN A 148 0.13 6.38 20.64
N HIS A 149 -0.95 6.75 21.31
CA HIS A 149 -1.92 7.65 20.72
C HIS A 149 -1.19 8.98 20.64
N GLY A 150 -0.81 9.41 19.44
CA GLY A 150 -0.27 10.75 19.25
C GLY A 150 -1.17 11.73 20.01
N ASP A 151 -0.56 12.51 20.91
CA ASP A 151 -1.26 13.41 21.81
C ASP A 151 -2.40 14.10 21.08
N GLY A 152 -3.61 14.00 21.65
CA GLY A 152 -4.87 14.39 21.04
C GLY A 152 -4.96 15.88 20.67
N GLN A 153 -4.27 16.27 19.60
CA GLN A 153 -4.79 17.19 18.60
C GLN A 153 -5.30 16.35 17.44
N VAL A 154 -6.50 15.78 17.61
CA VAL A 154 -7.40 15.80 16.46
C VAL A 154 -7.47 17.28 16.05
N PRO A 155 -7.21 17.65 14.79
CA PRO A 155 -7.63 18.96 14.32
C PRO A 155 -9.14 18.98 14.56
N TYR A 156 -9.58 19.74 15.57
CA TYR A 156 -10.95 20.21 15.61
C TYR A 156 -11.07 21.06 14.36
N TYR A 157 -11.60 20.46 13.30
CA TYR A 157 -12.21 21.23 12.23
C TYR A 157 -13.51 21.75 12.84
N PRO A 158 -13.62 23.05 13.18
CA PRO A 158 -14.95 23.60 13.40
C PRO A 158 -15.80 23.24 12.18
N PRO A 159 -17.08 22.87 12.37
CA PRO A 159 -17.98 22.81 11.23
C PRO A 159 -17.85 24.13 10.46
N PRO A 160 -17.85 24.12 9.12
CA PRO A 160 -17.76 25.34 8.33
C PRO A 160 -18.77 26.35 8.88
N ASP A 161 -18.37 27.61 9.05
CA ASP A 161 -19.31 28.71 9.24
C ASP A 161 -20.18 28.77 7.98
N TYR A 162 -21.26 27.99 7.97
CA TYR A 162 -22.30 28.13 6.98
C TYR A 162 -22.92 29.51 7.26
N PRO A 163 -23.01 30.41 6.25
CA PRO A 163 -23.76 31.64 6.44
C PRO A 163 -25.16 31.24 6.88
N GLN A 164 -25.61 31.76 8.03
CA GLN A 164 -26.97 31.58 8.49
C GLN A 164 -27.92 32.09 7.40
N GLN A 165 -28.50 31.17 6.63
CA GLN A 165 -29.74 31.46 5.95
C GLN A 165 -30.84 31.40 7.00
N GLN A 166 -31.50 32.54 7.20
CA GLN A 166 -32.68 32.65 8.03
C GLN A 166 -33.69 31.59 7.61
N GLN A 167 -34.00 30.67 8.52
CA GLN A 167 -35.15 29.79 8.39
C GLN A 167 -36.42 30.63 8.49
N GLN A 168 -37.28 30.52 7.48
CA GLN A 168 -38.71 30.55 7.72
C GLN A 168 -39.27 29.14 7.55
N GLN A 169 -40.06 28.75 8.54
CA GLN A 169 -40.50 27.40 8.88
C GLN A 169 -41.57 26.84 7.93
N GLN A 170 -41.64 25.50 7.92
CA GLN A 170 -42.79 24.57 7.76
C GLN A 170 -42.32 23.43 6.85
N GLY A 171 -42.40 22.13 7.14
CA GLY A 171 -43.21 21.28 8.02
C GLY A 171 -43.22 19.89 7.34
N TYR A 172 -43.00 18.79 8.08
CA TYR A 172 -42.84 17.43 7.53
C TYR A 172 -44.15 16.82 6.99
N PRO A 173 -44.07 15.91 5.99
CA PRO A 173 -44.56 14.55 6.24
C PRO A 173 -43.76 13.39 5.57
N GLN A 174 -44.15 12.17 5.93
CA GLN A 174 -43.52 10.83 5.83
C GLN A 174 -43.48 10.13 4.43
N TYR A 175 -42.69 9.03 4.37
CA TYR A 175 -42.23 8.18 3.23
C TYR A 175 -43.29 7.38 2.41
N PRO A 176 -42.94 6.81 1.22
CA PRO A 176 -42.49 5.39 1.13
C PRO A 176 -41.43 5.00 0.06
N GLN A 177 -40.97 3.75 0.19
CA GLN A 177 -39.92 2.91 -0.46
C GLN A 177 -39.53 3.07 -1.96
N GLN A 178 -38.24 2.83 -2.32
CA GLN A 178 -37.69 1.60 -2.95
C GLN A 178 -36.26 1.78 -3.56
N GLN A 179 -35.39 0.79 -3.27
CA GLN A 179 -34.36 0.13 -4.10
C GLN A 179 -33.13 0.84 -4.72
N GLN A 180 -31.97 0.22 -4.40
CA GLN A 180 -30.72 0.02 -5.16
C GLN A 180 -29.59 1.10 -5.15
N SER A 181 -28.44 0.66 -4.60
CA SER A 181 -27.02 0.97 -4.82
C SER A 181 -26.50 2.41 -5.00
N PRO A 182 -25.49 2.82 -4.19
CA PRO A 182 -24.51 3.85 -4.59
C PRO A 182 -23.08 3.29 -4.57
N GLY A 183 -22.20 3.52 -5.55
CA GLY A 183 -21.99 4.75 -6.31
C GLY A 183 -20.92 5.59 -5.61
N TYR A 184 -19.66 5.50 -6.08
CA TYR A 184 -18.54 6.26 -5.50
C TYR A 184 -18.66 7.76 -5.83
N PRO A 185 -18.35 8.68 -4.89
CA PRO A 185 -18.52 10.12 -5.10
C PRO A 185 -17.51 10.72 -6.08
N GLN A 186 -18.02 11.60 -6.94
CA GLN A 186 -17.28 12.56 -7.76
C GLN A 186 -16.78 13.74 -6.91
N TYR A 187 -15.55 14.20 -7.15
CA TYR A 187 -14.98 15.39 -6.52
C TYR A 187 -15.10 16.63 -7.42
N PRO A 188 -15.57 17.77 -6.90
CA PRO A 188 -15.68 19.02 -7.65
C PRO A 188 -14.38 19.85 -7.63
N GLN A 189 -14.10 20.51 -8.76
CA GLN A 189 -13.04 21.50 -8.93
C GLN A 189 -13.33 22.82 -8.20
N GLN A 190 -12.37 23.34 -7.42
CA GLN A 190 -12.22 24.78 -7.08
C GLN A 190 -10.72 25.09 -6.93
N GLN A 191 -10.11 25.89 -7.82
CA GLN A 191 -9.92 27.35 -7.77
C GLN A 191 -9.05 27.90 -6.62
N GLN A 192 -7.74 27.84 -6.89
CA GLN A 192 -6.66 28.85 -6.78
C GLN A 192 -6.45 29.67 -5.50
N GLY A 193 -5.23 29.54 -4.97
CA GLY A 193 -4.46 30.67 -4.45
C GLY A 193 -3.30 30.27 -3.53
N GLN A 194 -2.14 29.89 -4.08
CA GLN A 194 -0.79 30.36 -3.69
C GLN A 194 0.28 29.60 -4.52
N ASN A 195 0.87 30.33 -5.48
CA ASN A 195 2.13 30.16 -6.23
C ASN A 195 2.77 28.76 -6.40
N TYR A 196 2.59 28.19 -7.60
CA TYR A 196 3.60 27.37 -8.27
C TYR A 196 4.01 28.05 -9.59
N PRO A 197 5.27 27.93 -10.05
CA PRO A 197 5.75 28.60 -11.26
C PRO A 197 4.95 28.19 -12.52
N TYR A 198 4.38 29.17 -13.20
CA TYR A 198 3.67 29.02 -14.48
C TYR A 198 4.65 29.06 -15.65
N TYR A 199 4.65 28.04 -16.50
CA TYR A 199 5.26 28.07 -17.83
C TYR A 199 4.16 27.99 -18.90
N PRO A 200 4.03 28.97 -19.81
CA PRO A 200 3.00 28.96 -20.84
C PRO A 200 3.31 27.93 -21.94
N PRO A 201 2.29 27.30 -22.55
CA PRO A 201 2.48 26.40 -23.68
C PRO A 201 2.75 27.19 -24.99
N PRO A 202 3.55 26.64 -25.93
CA PRO A 202 3.60 27.16 -27.29
C PRO A 202 2.27 26.92 -28.00
N SER A 203 1.85 27.91 -28.78
CA SER A 203 0.63 27.94 -29.57
C SER A 203 0.54 26.80 -30.59
N GLY A 204 -0.57 26.06 -30.52
CA GLY A 204 -1.35 25.53 -31.63
C GLY A 204 -0.64 24.65 -32.65
N GLN A 205 -0.97 23.36 -32.65
CA GLN A 205 -1.27 22.62 -33.88
C GLN A 205 -2.01 21.31 -33.58
N SER A 206 -3.11 21.15 -34.33
CA SER A 206 -3.93 19.94 -34.44
C SER A 206 -3.14 18.84 -35.15
N TYR A 207 -3.08 17.63 -34.60
CA TYR A 207 -2.64 16.44 -35.33
C TYR A 207 -3.51 15.23 -35.01
N GLY A 208 -4.01 14.61 -36.08
CA GLY A 208 -4.82 13.40 -36.07
C GLY A 208 -3.99 12.11 -36.05
N TYR A 209 -4.72 11.01 -35.99
CA TYR A 209 -4.26 9.66 -35.70
C TYR A 209 -3.21 9.07 -36.67
N GLY A 210 -2.20 8.42 -36.08
CA GLY A 210 -1.33 7.44 -36.71
C GLY A 210 -0.36 6.82 -35.71
N GLN A 211 -0.32 5.48 -35.60
CA GLN A 211 0.84 4.74 -35.09
C GLN A 211 1.78 4.40 -36.26
N PRO A 212 3.07 4.04 -36.05
CA PRO A 212 3.88 4.14 -34.84
C PRO A 212 5.24 4.84 -35.10
N ASP A 213 5.72 5.74 -34.24
CA ASP A 213 7.17 5.99 -34.09
C ASP A 213 7.52 6.92 -32.92
N ASN A 214 8.71 6.74 -32.37
CA ASN A 214 9.31 7.45 -31.22
C ASN A 214 9.02 8.96 -31.15
N GLN A 215 7.94 9.34 -30.47
CA GLN A 215 7.53 10.75 -30.32
C GLN A 215 8.23 11.47 -29.13
N TYR A 216 9.00 10.76 -28.30
CA TYR A 216 9.60 11.30 -27.06
C TYR A 216 11.14 11.41 -27.10
N GLY A 217 11.71 11.85 -28.22
CA GLY A 217 13.15 12.20 -28.29
C GLY A 217 14.09 11.07 -27.85
N GLY A 218 13.79 9.82 -28.22
CA GLY A 218 14.59 8.63 -27.88
C GLY A 218 14.24 7.93 -26.55
N SER A 219 13.34 8.50 -25.74
CA SER A 219 12.83 7.86 -24.52
C SER A 219 11.61 6.98 -24.83
N PRO A 220 11.48 5.76 -24.27
CA PRO A 220 10.32 4.90 -24.52
C PRO A 220 9.04 5.36 -23.79
N TYR A 221 9.14 6.35 -22.91
CA TYR A 221 8.05 6.93 -22.11
C TYR A 221 8.06 8.47 -22.15
N PRO A 222 6.90 9.12 -21.90
CA PRO A 222 6.75 10.57 -21.97
C PRO A 222 7.61 11.35 -20.97
N SER A 223 7.75 12.66 -21.18
CA SER A 223 8.33 13.55 -20.17
C SER A 223 7.42 13.64 -18.93
N TYR A 224 7.96 14.11 -17.81
CA TYR A 224 7.19 14.30 -16.58
C TYR A 224 6.00 15.25 -16.78
N GLU A 225 6.21 16.33 -17.54
CA GLU A 225 5.17 17.30 -17.90
C GLU A 225 4.06 16.67 -18.74
N ASP A 226 4.43 15.87 -19.73
CA ASP A 226 3.46 15.19 -20.61
C ASP A 226 2.70 14.10 -19.84
N ALA A 227 3.38 13.38 -18.95
CA ALA A 227 2.77 12.40 -18.05
C ALA A 227 1.78 13.04 -17.06
N SER A 228 2.09 14.23 -16.53
CA SER A 228 1.18 15.02 -15.69
C SER A 228 -0.09 15.43 -16.44
N ARG A 229 0.03 15.81 -17.72
CA ARG A 229 -1.15 16.11 -18.56
C ARG A 229 -1.97 14.86 -18.83
N ALA A 230 -1.32 13.77 -19.24
CA ALA A 230 -1.97 12.49 -19.50
C ALA A 230 -2.69 11.95 -18.26
N HIS A 231 -2.12 12.14 -17.06
CA HIS A 231 -2.77 11.80 -15.80
C HIS A 231 -4.16 12.44 -15.68
N ASN A 232 -4.31 13.73 -15.97
CA ASN A 232 -5.62 14.38 -15.88
C ASN A 232 -6.61 13.80 -16.90
N GLU A 233 -6.17 13.46 -18.10
CA GLU A 233 -7.02 12.87 -19.13
C GLU A 233 -7.47 11.44 -18.77
N VAL A 234 -6.58 10.65 -18.16
CA VAL A 234 -6.86 9.26 -17.72
C VAL A 234 -7.81 9.23 -16.52
N TYR A 235 -7.55 10.06 -15.50
CA TYR A 235 -8.21 9.94 -14.20
C TYR A 235 -9.36 10.91 -13.96
N ASN A 236 -9.36 12.07 -14.62
CA ASN A 236 -10.37 13.11 -14.38
C ASN A 236 -11.36 13.28 -15.54
N GLU A 237 -10.90 13.12 -16.79
CA GLU A 237 -11.76 13.34 -17.96
C GLU A 237 -12.40 12.06 -18.53
N GLY A 238 -11.97 10.88 -18.05
CA GLY A 238 -12.47 9.58 -18.53
C GLY A 238 -12.24 9.32 -20.02
N ARG A 239 -11.47 10.17 -20.71
CA ARG A 239 -11.18 10.09 -22.14
C ARG A 239 -10.00 9.17 -22.39
N LYS A 240 -10.23 7.87 -22.21
CA LYS A 240 -9.14 6.88 -22.30
C LYS A 240 -8.98 6.26 -23.69
N ALA A 241 -10.01 6.32 -24.54
CA ALA A 241 -10.05 5.60 -25.83
C ALA A 241 -9.07 6.13 -26.90
N HIS A 242 -8.37 7.24 -26.64
CA HIS A 242 -7.52 7.92 -27.63
C HIS A 242 -6.05 8.00 -27.19
N LEU A 243 -5.74 7.57 -25.97
CA LEU A 243 -4.40 7.68 -25.40
C LEU A 243 -3.54 6.48 -25.81
N SER A 244 -2.28 6.75 -26.13
CA SER A 244 -1.30 5.69 -26.39
C SER A 244 -0.97 4.94 -25.09
N HIS A 245 -0.54 3.68 -25.20
CA HIS A 245 -0.08 2.89 -24.06
C HIS A 245 1.10 3.57 -23.33
N GLN A 246 1.95 4.30 -24.06
CA GLN A 246 3.06 5.09 -23.49
C GLN A 246 2.57 6.28 -22.66
N LEU A 247 1.51 6.99 -23.09
CA LEU A 247 0.89 8.06 -22.30
C LEU A 247 0.21 7.50 -21.06
N ILE A 248 -0.44 6.35 -21.18
CA ILE A 248 -1.09 5.66 -20.06
C ILE A 248 -0.03 5.15 -19.06
N ALA A 249 1.08 4.59 -19.53
CA ALA A 249 2.22 4.20 -18.71
C ALA A 249 2.85 5.40 -17.99
N GLY A 250 3.03 6.52 -18.69
CA GLY A 250 3.49 7.79 -18.10
C GLY A 250 2.53 8.33 -17.03
N ALA A 251 1.23 8.32 -17.31
CA ALA A 251 0.20 8.74 -16.36
C ALA A 251 0.19 7.87 -15.09
N ALA A 252 0.34 6.55 -15.24
CA ALA A 252 0.48 5.60 -14.14
C ALA A 252 1.75 5.87 -13.31
N ALA A 253 2.88 6.11 -13.98
CA ALA A 253 4.14 6.48 -13.34
C ALA A 253 4.05 7.81 -12.57
N PHE A 254 3.37 8.81 -13.14
CA PHE A 254 3.16 10.09 -12.49
C PHE A 254 2.27 9.96 -11.25
N GLU A 255 1.15 9.23 -11.31
CA GLU A 255 0.30 9.00 -10.14
C GLU A 255 1.05 8.23 -9.05
N ALA A 256 1.89 7.25 -9.42
CA ALA A 256 2.71 6.51 -8.48
C ALA A 256 3.66 7.42 -7.68
N VAL A 257 4.37 8.33 -8.35
CA VAL A 257 5.25 9.31 -7.69
C VAL A 257 4.45 10.25 -6.78
N LYS A 258 3.29 10.72 -7.22
CA LYS A 258 2.43 11.60 -6.41
C LYS A 258 1.82 10.88 -5.21
N ALA A 259 1.40 9.63 -5.37
CA ALA A 259 0.91 8.79 -4.29
C ALA A 259 2.00 8.57 -3.22
N TYR A 260 3.25 8.34 -3.66
CA TYR A 260 4.38 8.23 -2.75
C TYR A 260 4.72 9.55 -2.05
N ALA A 261 4.73 10.68 -2.77
CA ALA A 261 4.95 12.00 -2.17
C ALA A 261 3.89 12.33 -1.09
N ARG A 262 2.62 12.00 -1.35
CA ARG A 262 1.52 12.10 -0.35
C ARG A 262 1.76 11.20 0.85
N HIS A 263 2.34 10.00 0.64
CA HIS A 263 2.69 9.08 1.72
C HIS A 263 3.85 9.62 2.58
N GLN A 264 4.92 10.10 1.95
CA GLN A 264 6.08 10.70 2.64
C GLN A 264 5.67 11.93 3.46
N ALA A 265 4.80 12.79 2.93
CA ALA A 265 4.29 13.97 3.63
C ALA A 265 3.49 13.63 4.91
N ARG A 266 2.95 12.41 5.03
CA ARG A 266 2.21 11.94 6.22
C ARG A 266 3.10 11.27 7.26
N GLN A 267 4.19 10.63 6.83
CA GLN A 267 5.04 9.78 7.66
C GLN A 267 6.33 10.50 8.13
N GLY A 268 6.64 11.67 7.59
CA GLY A 268 7.67 12.59 8.11
C GLY A 268 9.13 12.17 7.89
N GLU A 269 9.41 10.88 7.66
CA GLU A 269 10.77 10.36 7.54
C GLU A 269 11.22 10.22 6.07
N PRO A 270 12.40 10.76 5.70
CA PRO A 270 12.99 10.51 4.39
C PRO A 270 13.50 9.07 4.29
N MET A 271 12.94 8.31 3.36
CA MET A 271 13.40 6.95 3.02
C MET A 271 14.58 6.98 2.04
N SER A 272 15.31 5.86 1.94
CA SER A 272 16.45 5.78 1.02
C SER A 272 16.03 5.94 -0.44
N HIS A 273 16.88 6.55 -1.28
CA HIS A 273 16.57 6.78 -2.70
C HIS A 273 16.24 5.48 -3.45
N ALA A 274 16.92 4.38 -3.11
CA ALA A 274 16.65 3.06 -3.66
C ALA A 274 15.24 2.57 -3.32
N PHE A 275 14.80 2.78 -2.07
CA PHE A 275 13.45 2.42 -1.64
C PHE A 275 12.39 3.29 -2.33
N ILE A 276 12.65 4.59 -2.51
CA ILE A 276 11.75 5.49 -3.23
C ILE A 276 11.55 4.99 -4.66
N LYS A 277 12.64 4.72 -5.40
CA LYS A 277 12.60 4.22 -6.78
C LYS A 277 11.81 2.91 -6.90
N GLN A 278 12.10 1.95 -6.03
CA GLN A 278 11.39 0.67 -6.01
C GLN A 278 9.90 0.82 -5.68
N SER A 279 9.57 1.71 -4.73
CA SER A 279 8.18 1.95 -4.32
C SER A 279 7.35 2.56 -5.44
N VAL A 280 7.87 3.59 -6.11
CA VAL A 280 7.15 4.25 -7.22
C VAL A 280 7.07 3.34 -8.44
N ALA A 281 8.08 2.52 -8.72
CA ALA A 281 8.03 1.53 -9.80
C ALA A 281 6.95 0.46 -9.53
N ALA A 282 6.87 -0.04 -8.30
CA ALA A 282 5.85 -1.01 -7.91
C ALA A 282 4.42 -0.43 -7.99
N LEU A 283 4.24 0.80 -7.53
CA LEU A 283 2.99 1.55 -7.66
C LEU A 283 2.58 1.73 -9.13
N ALA A 284 3.53 2.14 -9.97
CA ALA A 284 3.28 2.38 -11.39
C ALA A 284 2.87 1.08 -12.11
N ALA A 285 3.54 -0.02 -11.81
CA ALA A 285 3.20 -1.33 -12.35
C ALA A 285 1.77 -1.76 -12.01
N ALA A 286 1.36 -1.59 -10.75
CA ALA A 286 0.02 -1.97 -10.32
C ALA A 286 -1.07 -1.10 -10.95
N GLU A 287 -0.79 0.19 -11.15
CA GLU A 287 -1.73 1.07 -11.81
C GLU A 287 -1.86 0.73 -13.31
N VAL A 288 -0.76 0.36 -13.98
CA VAL A 288 -0.82 -0.20 -15.34
C VAL A 288 -1.65 -1.47 -15.39
N VAL A 289 -1.55 -2.37 -14.41
CA VAL A 289 -2.39 -3.58 -14.35
C VAL A 289 -3.87 -3.23 -14.37
N LYS A 290 -4.28 -2.27 -13.54
CA LYS A 290 -5.67 -1.80 -13.47
C LYS A 290 -6.14 -1.16 -14.78
N LEU A 291 -5.33 -0.28 -15.37
CA LEU A 291 -5.65 0.35 -16.64
C LEU A 291 -5.68 -0.67 -17.79
N ALA A 292 -4.76 -1.64 -17.81
CA ALA A 292 -4.74 -2.71 -18.80
C ALA A 292 -6.01 -3.57 -18.78
N GLU A 293 -6.54 -3.84 -17.59
CA GLU A 293 -7.80 -4.58 -17.39
C GLU A 293 -9.00 -3.79 -17.88
N GLU A 294 -9.06 -2.49 -17.57
CA GLU A 294 -10.13 -1.59 -18.05
C GLU A 294 -10.13 -1.43 -19.58
N HIS A 295 -8.95 -1.56 -20.21
CA HIS A 295 -8.76 -1.39 -21.64
C HIS A 295 -8.70 -2.67 -22.45
N ASN A 296 -8.87 -3.84 -21.83
CA ASN A 296 -8.72 -5.16 -22.47
C ASN A 296 -7.38 -5.31 -23.23
N TRP A 297 -6.28 -4.81 -22.67
CA TRP A 297 -4.96 -4.93 -23.29
C TRP A 297 -4.48 -6.37 -23.37
N SER A 298 -3.74 -6.70 -24.44
CA SER A 298 -3.06 -7.99 -24.54
C SER A 298 -1.95 -8.12 -23.49
N GLY A 299 -1.50 -9.36 -23.22
CA GLY A 299 -0.39 -9.63 -22.30
C GLY A 299 0.86 -8.81 -22.67
N ASP A 300 1.23 -8.78 -23.95
CA ASP A 300 2.39 -8.04 -24.45
C ASP A 300 2.25 -6.52 -24.25
N GLN A 301 1.05 -5.97 -24.46
CA GLN A 301 0.78 -4.55 -24.23
C GLN A 301 0.90 -4.19 -22.75
N LYS A 302 0.37 -5.04 -21.87
CA LYS A 302 0.44 -4.90 -20.42
C LYS A 302 1.89 -4.98 -19.93
N GLU A 303 2.66 -5.97 -20.39
CA GLU A 303 4.06 -6.14 -20.00
C GLU A 303 4.92 -4.95 -20.46
N LYS A 304 4.76 -4.53 -21.73
CA LYS A 304 5.48 -3.38 -22.27
C LYS A 304 5.16 -2.09 -21.51
N ALA A 305 3.88 -1.79 -21.29
CA ALA A 305 3.47 -0.60 -20.56
C ALA A 305 3.90 -0.64 -19.08
N THR A 306 3.96 -1.83 -18.47
CA THR A 306 4.43 -2.01 -17.09
C THR A 306 5.90 -1.63 -16.98
N ARG A 307 6.75 -2.13 -17.88
CA ARG A 307 8.17 -1.78 -17.92
C ARG A 307 8.38 -0.28 -18.15
N GLU A 308 7.66 0.29 -19.11
CA GLU A 308 7.74 1.73 -19.42
C GLU A 308 7.30 2.59 -18.22
N ALA A 309 6.25 2.19 -17.51
CA ALA A 309 5.76 2.91 -16.33
C ALA A 309 6.74 2.81 -15.15
N GLN A 310 7.39 1.65 -14.95
CA GLN A 310 8.40 1.47 -13.91
C GLN A 310 9.61 2.38 -14.15
N GLU A 311 10.18 2.35 -15.36
CA GLU A 311 11.33 3.18 -15.73
C GLU A 311 10.99 4.69 -15.66
N ALA A 312 9.80 5.07 -16.12
CA ALA A 312 9.31 6.44 -16.01
C ALA A 312 9.16 6.88 -14.54
N ALA A 313 8.60 6.03 -13.68
CA ALA A 313 8.37 6.34 -12.27
C ALA A 313 9.67 6.59 -11.52
N GLU A 314 10.70 5.77 -11.74
CA GLU A 314 12.02 5.99 -11.14
C GLU A 314 12.64 7.33 -11.56
N LYS A 315 12.53 7.67 -12.85
CA LYS A 315 13.04 8.94 -13.39
C LYS A 315 12.27 10.14 -12.84
N TYR A 316 10.95 10.02 -12.74
CA TYR A 316 10.08 11.05 -12.18
C TYR A 316 10.32 11.23 -10.68
N ALA A 317 10.58 10.16 -9.93
CA ALA A 317 10.96 10.23 -8.52
C ALA A 317 12.30 10.93 -8.32
N SER A 318 13.34 10.60 -9.11
CA SER A 318 14.62 11.33 -9.06
C SER A 318 14.44 12.83 -9.23
N ARG A 319 13.51 13.26 -10.10
CA ARG A 319 13.16 14.67 -10.27
C ARG A 319 12.39 15.23 -9.08
N GLU A 320 11.32 14.56 -8.64
CA GLU A 320 10.41 15.06 -7.60
C GLU A 320 11.10 15.20 -6.25
N PHE A 321 11.97 14.24 -5.92
CA PHE A 321 12.65 14.13 -4.63
C PHE A 321 14.12 14.58 -4.67
N GLN A 322 14.58 15.10 -5.82
CA GLN A 322 15.88 15.75 -6.02
C GLN A 322 17.11 14.87 -5.71
N PHE A 323 17.22 13.71 -6.37
CA PHE A 323 18.39 12.82 -6.24
C PHE A 323 18.82 12.10 -7.53
#